data_AF-A0A7L1U344-F1
#
_entry.id   AF-A0A7L1U344-F1
#
_cell.length_a   1.000
_cell.length_b   1.000
_cell.length_c   1.000
_cell.angle_alpha   90.00
_cell.angle_beta   90.00
_cell.angle_gamma   90.00
#
_symmetry.space_group_name_H-M   'P 1'
#
loop_
_entity.id
_entity.type
_entity.pdbx_description
1 polymer ?
#
loop_
_entity_poly.entity_id
_entity_poly.type
_entity_poly.pdbx_seq_one_letter_code
_entity_poly.pdbx_strand_id
1 'polypeptide(L)' 'TPYPRGFKCFTCEKASDNYECNRWAPDVYCPRGTRYCFSQHTMRASGESVSVTKRCAAPEECLSTGCSYLRHEEYKVGT' A
#
# COMPACT_ATOMS: atom_id res chain seq x y z
N THR A 1 -9.63 11.39 -17.73
CA THR A 1 -8.32 11.12 -17.11
C THR A 1 -7.31 12.09 -17.68
N PRO A 2 -6.26 12.51 -16.94
CA PRO A 2 -5.28 13.50 -17.40
C PRO A 2 -4.34 12.97 -18.50
N TYR A 3 -4.29 11.66 -18.71
CA TYR A 3 -3.55 11.02 -19.79
C TYR A 3 -4.21 9.67 -20.16
N PRO A 4 -3.92 9.10 -21.36
CA PRO A 4 -4.43 7.79 -21.76
C PRO A 4 -4.01 6.71 -20.76
N ARG A 5 -4.96 5.88 -20.33
CA ARG A 5 -4.77 4.85 -19.28
C ARG A 5 -4.40 5.40 -17.89
N GLY A 6 -4.73 6.66 -17.61
CA GLY A 6 -4.63 7.19 -16.25
C GLY A 6 -5.54 6.45 -15.26
N PHE A 7 -4.98 6.10 -14.11
CA PHE A 7 -5.64 5.38 -13.03
C PHE A 7 -5.37 6.08 -11.69
N LYS A 8 -6.13 5.72 -10.66
CA LYS A 8 -5.95 6.22 -9.30
C LYS A 8 -5.66 5.05 -8.37
N CYS A 9 -4.89 5.33 -7.33
CA CYS A 9 -4.69 4.44 -6.18
C CYS A 9 -4.99 5.23 -4.92
N PHE A 10 -5.39 4.54 -3.86
CA PHE A 10 -5.28 5.12 -2.53
C PHE A 10 -3.79 5.34 -2.20
N THR A 11 -3.45 6.52 -1.70
CA THR A 11 -2.08 6.88 -1.33
C THR A 11 -2.05 7.35 0.11
N CYS A 12 -1.19 6.73 0.92
CA CYS A 12 -1.04 7.05 2.34
C CYS A 12 0.32 6.54 2.83
N GLU A 13 0.88 7.19 3.85
CA GLU A 13 2.14 6.76 4.47
C GLU A 13 1.89 6.45 5.94
N LYS A 14 2.15 5.19 6.34
CA LYS A 14 2.05 4.72 7.74
C LYS A 14 0.74 5.09 8.45
N ALA A 15 -0.38 4.99 7.75
CA ALA A 15 -1.71 5.12 8.37
C ALA A 15 -1.92 4.01 9.40
N SER A 16 -2.71 4.25 10.46
CA SER A 16 -2.97 3.25 11.52
C SER A 16 -3.56 1.96 10.97
N ASP A 17 -4.41 2.08 9.96
CA ASP A 17 -5.15 0.97 9.36
C ASP A 17 -5.60 1.32 7.93
N ASN A 18 -6.27 0.36 7.31
CA ASN A 18 -6.77 0.48 5.95
C ASN A 18 -7.92 1.49 5.81
N TYR A 19 -8.73 1.68 6.85
CA TYR A 19 -9.86 2.60 6.81
C TYR A 19 -9.36 4.06 6.80
N GLU A 20 -8.49 4.42 7.74
CA GLU A 20 -7.88 5.76 7.79
C GLU A 20 -7.10 6.06 6.50
N CYS A 21 -6.35 5.09 5.98
CA CYS A 21 -5.66 5.23 4.69
C CYS A 21 -6.63 5.56 3.54
N ASN A 22 -7.73 4.81 3.40
CA ASN A 22 -8.68 5.03 2.31
C ASN A 22 -9.48 6.33 2.49
N ARG A 23 -9.81 6.69 3.73
CA ARG A 23 -10.65 7.84 4.06
C ARG A 23 -9.97 9.17 3.74
N TRP A 24 -8.65 9.25 3.97
CA TRP A 24 -7.88 10.49 3.79
C TRP A 24 -7.01 10.50 2.53
N ALA A 25 -7.00 9.41 1.77
CA ALA A 25 -6.27 9.36 0.52
C ALA A 25 -6.78 10.45 -0.46
N PRO A 26 -5.87 11.22 -1.07
CA PRO A 26 -6.25 12.25 -2.03
C PRO A 26 -6.84 11.62 -3.30
N ASP A 27 -7.90 12.24 -3.84
CA ASP A 27 -8.57 11.77 -5.07
C ASP A 27 -7.82 12.22 -6.35
N VAL A 28 -6.53 11.89 -6.43
CA VAL A 28 -5.64 12.31 -7.52
C VAL A 28 -5.22 11.13 -8.39
N TYR A 29 -4.89 11.42 -9.65
CA TYR A 29 -4.33 10.42 -10.56
C TYR A 29 -2.88 10.10 -10.21
N CYS A 30 -2.49 8.86 -10.46
CA CYS A 30 -1.11 8.44 -10.30
C CYS A 30 -0.15 9.20 -11.25
N PRO A 31 1.14 9.32 -10.91
CA PRO A 31 2.11 9.93 -11.79
C PRO A 31 2.44 9.03 -12.99
N ARG A 32 2.95 9.64 -14.06
CA ARG A 32 3.44 8.91 -15.24
C ARG A 32 4.57 7.95 -14.83
N GLY A 33 4.66 6.80 -15.50
CA GLY A 33 5.65 5.76 -15.20
C GLY A 33 5.14 4.70 -14.22
N THR A 34 4.11 4.99 -13.42
CA THR A 34 3.45 3.99 -12.56
C THR A 34 2.42 3.19 -13.34
N ARG A 35 2.23 1.92 -12.94
CA ARG A 35 1.26 1.00 -13.55
C ARG A 35 0.49 0.15 -12.54
N TYR A 36 0.88 0.18 -11.26
CA TYR A 36 0.29 -0.64 -10.20
C TYR A 36 -0.01 0.20 -8.97
N CYS A 37 -0.88 -0.32 -8.11
CA CYS A 37 -1.05 0.16 -6.75
C CYS A 37 -0.31 -0.80 -5.81
N PHE A 38 0.71 -0.29 -5.12
CA PHE A 38 1.42 -1.00 -4.08
C PHE A 38 0.73 -0.79 -2.73
N SER A 39 0.67 -1.83 -1.90
CA SER A 39 0.12 -1.75 -0.55
C SER A 39 0.97 -2.59 0.40
N GLN A 40 1.64 -1.93 1.35
CA GLN A 40 2.29 -2.60 2.46
C GLN A 40 1.43 -2.53 3.71
N HIS A 41 1.20 -3.66 4.36
CA HIS A 41 0.42 -3.74 5.58
C HIS A 41 1.21 -4.49 6.66
N THR A 42 1.55 -3.78 7.72
CA THR A 42 2.08 -4.38 8.94
C THR A 42 0.93 -4.62 9.90
N MET A 43 0.81 -5.86 10.36
CA MET A 43 -0.16 -6.29 11.34
C MET A 43 0.55 -7.00 12.49
N ARG A 44 -0.05 -7.02 13.66
CA ARG A 44 0.32 -7.99 14.71
C ARG A 44 -0.12 -9.39 14.29
N ALA A 45 0.49 -10.41 14.87
CA ALA A 45 0.07 -11.79 14.67
C ALA A 45 -1.38 -12.06 15.12
N SER A 46 -1.90 -11.24 16.04
CA SER A 46 -3.31 -11.24 16.44
C SER A 46 -4.27 -10.71 15.37
N GLY A 47 -3.76 -10.14 14.28
CA GLY A 47 -4.55 -9.55 13.18
C GLY A 47 -4.80 -8.05 13.33
N GLU A 48 -4.38 -7.42 14.42
CA GLU A 48 -4.50 -5.98 14.62
C GLU A 48 -3.60 -5.23 13.62
N SER A 49 -4.15 -4.20 12.95
CA SER A 49 -3.37 -3.35 12.05
C SER A 49 -2.41 -2.47 12.84
N VAL A 50 -1.16 -2.42 12.39
CA VAL A 50 -0.12 -1.56 12.98
C VAL A 50 0.17 -0.39 12.07
N SER A 51 0.32 -0.65 10.77
CA SER A 51 0.53 0.41 9.79
C SER A 51 0.16 -0.03 8.37
N VAL A 52 -0.41 0.88 7.59
CA VAL A 52 -0.69 0.70 6.17
C VAL A 52 -0.02 1.81 5.36
N THR A 53 0.70 1.42 4.31
CA THR A 53 1.28 2.35 3.33
C THR A 53 0.79 1.95 1.95
N LYS A 54 0.17 2.86 1.23
CA LYS A 54 -0.28 2.64 -0.15
C LYS A 54 0.30 3.69 -1.06
N ARG A 55 0.68 3.30 -2.28
CA ARG A 55 1.25 4.22 -3.26
C ARG A 55 1.07 3.72 -4.69
N CYS A 56 1.09 4.64 -5.64
CA CYS A 56 1.28 4.30 -7.03
C CYS A 56 2.72 3.77 -7.22
N ALA A 57 2.88 2.70 -8.00
CA ALA A 57 4.16 2.00 -8.13
C ALA A 57 4.48 1.66 -9.59
N ALA A 58 5.79 1.66 -9.89
CA ALA A 58 6.32 1.10 -11.12
C ALA A 58 6.36 -0.45 -11.05
N PRO A 59 6.38 -1.15 -12.18
CA PRO A 59 6.42 -2.62 -12.21
C PRO A 59 7.51 -3.24 -11.34
N GLU A 60 8.69 -2.62 -11.31
CA GLU A 60 9.89 -3.12 -10.64
C GLU A 60 9.72 -3.18 -9.11
N GLU A 61 8.86 -2.32 -8.57
CA GLU A 61 8.59 -2.20 -7.13
C GLU A 61 7.60 -3.24 -6.62
N CYS A 62 6.90 -3.93 -7.52
CA CYS A 62 5.91 -4.96 -7.22
C CYS A 62 6.38 -6.37 -7.62
N LEU A 63 7.67 -6.57 -7.93
CA LEU A 63 8.20 -7.87 -8.36
C LEU A 63 8.31 -8.89 -7.23
N SER A 64 8.42 -8.43 -5.98
CA SER A 64 8.47 -9.28 -4.79
C SER A 64 7.28 -8.95 -3.89
N THR A 65 6.20 -9.71 -4.08
CA THR A 65 4.99 -9.63 -3.26
C THR A 65 4.86 -10.87 -2.39
N GLY A 66 4.12 -10.74 -1.30
CA GLY A 66 3.94 -11.82 -0.35
C GLY A 66 3.80 -11.32 1.07
N CYS A 67 3.73 -12.26 2.00
CA CYS A 67 3.67 -11.98 3.42
C CYS A 67 4.84 -12.66 4.13
N SER A 68 5.47 -11.94 5.06
CA SER A 68 6.53 -12.48 5.91
C SER A 68 6.30 -12.12 7.37
N TYR A 69 6.80 -12.96 8.27
CA TYR A 69 6.78 -12.69 9.70
C TYR A 69 8.04 -11.91 10.10
N LEU A 70 7.87 -10.97 11.02
CA LEU A 70 8.94 -10.18 11.62
C LEU A 70 8.95 -10.36 13.14
N ARG A 71 10.12 -10.13 13.75
CA ARG A 71 10.33 -10.15 15.21
C ARG A 71 9.74 -11.39 15.88
N HIS A 72 10.32 -12.56 15.64
CA HIS A 72 9.86 -13.83 16.21
C HIS A 72 8.34 -14.04 16.06
N GLU A 73 7.82 -13.74 14.87
CA GLU A 73 6.41 -13.94 14.54
C GLU A 73 5.42 -13.04 15.30
N GLU A 74 5.88 -12.00 15.98
CA GLU A 74 4.99 -11.00 16.61
C GLU A 74 4.22 -10.16 15.57
N TYR A 75 4.83 -9.93 14.40
CA TYR A 75 4.27 -9.12 13.34
C TYR A 75 4.26 -9.87 12.01
N LYS A 76 3.27 -9.57 11.18
CA LYS A 76 3.16 -9.99 9.79
C LYS A 76 3.18 -8.77 8.89
N VAL A 77 4.07 -8.75 7.91
CA VAL A 77 4.13 -7.71 6.88
C VAL A 77 3.76 -8.30 5.54
N GLY A 78 2.70 -7.77 4.92
CA GLY A 78 2.30 -8.07 3.55
C GLY A 78 2.65 -6.94 2.60
N THR A 79 3.08 -7.27 1.38
CA THR A 79 3.34 -6.34 0.27
C THR A 79 2.77 -6.88 -1.03
#